data_AF-A0A699WYM0-F1
#
_entry.id   AF-A0A699WYM0-F1
#
_cell.length_a   1.000
_cell.length_b   1.000
_cell.length_c   1.000
_cell.angle_alpha   90.00
_cell.angle_beta   90.00
_cell.angle_gamma   90.00
#
_symmetry.space_group_name_H-M   'P 1'
#
loop_
_entity.id
_entity.type
_entity.pdbx_description
1 polymer ?
#
loop_
_entity_poly.entity_id
_entity_poly.type
_entity_poly.pdbx_seq_one_letter_code
_entity_poly.pdbx_strand_id
1 'polypeptide(L)'
;MRYDLVMDMIRLSGILKNKARLVARGYRQEEGIDFEVSFAPVARLEAIRIFLAYAAHRNMVIYQMDVKTAFLNGNLREEVYVSQLDGFADQDNPNHVYKLKNALYGLKQAPR
;
A
#
# COMPACT_ATOMS: atom_id res chain seq x y z
N MET A 1 -15.19 8.81 3.89
CA MET A 1 -14.35 9.78 4.64
C MET A 1 -13.30 10.38 3.72
N ARG A 2 -12.87 11.62 3.95
CA ARG A 2 -11.86 12.32 3.14
C ARG A 2 -10.48 12.03 3.75
N TYR A 3 -9.66 11.23 3.07
CA TYR A 3 -8.28 11.00 3.51
C TYR A 3 -7.34 12.01 2.84
N ASP A 4 -6.43 12.59 3.62
CA ASP A 4 -5.39 13.46 3.08
C ASP A 4 -4.22 12.64 2.56
N LEU A 5 -3.86 12.91 1.31
CA LEU A 5 -2.66 12.39 0.67
C LEU A 5 -1.49 13.35 0.87
N VAL A 6 -0.28 12.80 0.89
CA VAL A 6 0.96 13.59 0.79
C VAL A 6 1.74 13.07 -0.41
N MET A 7 2.29 14.01 -1.18
CA MET A 7 3.34 13.70 -2.14
C MET A 7 4.67 13.73 -1.41
N ASP A 8 5.26 12.54 -1.24
CA ASP A 8 6.63 12.43 -0.75
C ASP A 8 7.59 12.47 -1.94
N MET A 9 8.44 13.50 -1.96
CA MET A 9 9.50 13.65 -2.95
C MET A 9 10.78 13.01 -2.45
N ILE A 10 11.13 11.85 -3.01
CA ILE A 10 12.40 11.19 -2.70
C ILE A 10 13.49 11.80 -3.59
N ARG A 11 14.37 12.60 -2.98
CA ARG A 11 15.60 13.08 -3.61
C ARG A 11 16.69 12.02 -3.43
N LEU A 12 17.01 11.27 -4.48
CA LEU A 12 18.16 10.37 -4.49
C LEU A 12 19.42 11.19 -4.80
N SER A 13 20.37 11.25 -3.86
CA SER A 13 21.63 11.97 -4.03
C SER A 13 22.42 11.43 -5.23
N GLY A 14 22.55 12.24 -6.29
CA GLY A 14 23.45 11.99 -7.42
C GLY A 14 22.78 11.71 -8.77
N ILE A 15 21.46 11.52 -8.85
CA ILE A 15 20.72 11.42 -10.12
C ILE A 15 19.50 12.32 -10.01
N LEU A 16 19.38 13.33 -10.90
CA LEU A 16 18.19 14.17 -11.07
C LEU A 16 17.00 13.33 -11.58
N LYS A 17 16.49 12.43 -10.74
CA LYS A 17 15.19 11.78 -10.90
C LYS A 17 14.37 12.13 -9.67
N ASN A 18 13.52 13.14 -9.81
CA ASN A 18 12.48 13.42 -8.82
C ASN A 18 11.48 12.26 -8.86
N LYS A 19 11.60 11.31 -7.92
CA LYS A 19 10.56 10.31 -7.70
C LYS A 19 9.58 10.87 -6.70
N ALA A 20 8.39 11.24 -7.16
CA ALA A 20 7.25 11.53 -6.29
C ALA A 20 6.51 10.22 -6.01
N ARG A 21 6.10 10.02 -4.76
CA ARG A 21 5.21 8.93 -4.36
C ARG A 21 4.00 9.50 -3.66
N LEU A 22 2.84 8.96 -4.01
CA LEU A 22 1.59 9.26 -3.33
C LEU A 22 1.45 8.34 -2.12
N VAL A 23 1.37 8.91 -0.93
CA VAL A 23 1.26 8.16 0.32
C VAL A 23 0.02 8.62 1.09
N ALA A 24 -0.76 7.67 1.59
CA ALA A 24 -1.89 7.95 2.45
C ALA A 24 -1.42 8.20 3.89
N ARG A 25 -1.96 9.25 4.52
CA ARG A 25 -1.73 9.52 5.94
C ARG A 25 -2.56 8.56 6.82
N GLY A 26 -2.08 7.33 6.98
CA GLY A 26 -2.78 6.27 7.72
C GLY A 26 -3.10 6.58 9.19
N TYR A 27 -2.45 7.59 9.80
CA TYR A 27 -2.69 7.96 11.20
C TYR A 27 -4.06 8.61 11.46
N ARG A 28 -4.76 9.07 10.42
CA ARG A 28 -6.13 9.60 10.54
C ARG A 28 -7.23 8.56 10.32
N GLN A 29 -6.88 7.29 10.13
CA GLN A 29 -7.87 6.23 9.92
C GLN A 29 -8.35 5.65 11.25
N GLU A 30 -9.67 5.63 11.45
CA GLU A 30 -10.35 5.09 12.64
C GLU A 30 -10.82 3.65 12.42
N GLU A 31 -10.49 2.76 13.36
CA GLU A 31 -10.90 1.35 13.31
C GLU A 31 -12.42 1.23 13.53
N GLY A 32 -13.09 0.41 12.73
CA GLY A 32 -14.56 0.28 12.76
C GLY A 32 -15.32 1.38 12.01
N ILE A 33 -14.62 2.39 11.48
CA ILE A 33 -15.22 3.41 10.60
C ILE A 33 -14.53 3.45 9.23
N ASP A 34 -13.19 3.45 9.20
CA ASP A 34 -12.38 3.53 7.98
C ASP A 34 -11.80 2.19 7.52
N PHE A 35 -11.72 1.22 8.43
CA PHE A 35 -11.29 -0.14 8.14
C PHE A 35 -11.78 -1.07 9.25
N GLU A 36 -12.17 -2.29 8.89
CA GLU A 36 -12.59 -3.30 9.88
C GLU A 36 -11.42 -4.16 10.38
N VAL A 37 -10.42 -4.43 9.54
CA VAL A 37 -9.30 -5.31 9.88
C VAL A 37 -7.99 -4.79 9.28
N SER A 38 -6.97 -4.64 10.13
CA SER A 38 -5.60 -4.39 9.68
C SER A 38 -4.94 -5.73 9.31
N PHE A 39 -4.79 -6.00 8.01
CA PHE A 39 -4.11 -7.20 7.52
C PHE A 39 -2.62 -6.95 7.30
N ALA A 40 -1.79 -7.63 8.09
CA ALA A 40 -0.38 -7.83 7.76
C ALA A 40 -0.18 -9.31 7.39
N PRO A 41 -0.15 -9.67 6.09
CA PRO A 41 0.12 -11.04 5.63
C PRO A 41 1.61 -11.38 5.80
N VAL A 42 2.13 -11.29 7.02
CA VAL A 42 3.49 -11.73 7.33
C VAL A 42 3.45 -13.22 7.58
N ALA A 43 4.13 -13.98 6.72
CA ALA A 43 4.31 -15.41 6.93
C ALA A 43 4.99 -15.65 8.28
N ARG A 44 4.38 -16.50 9.12
CA ARG A 44 4.93 -16.86 10.43
C ARG A 44 6.23 -17.64 10.24
N LEU A 45 7.24 -17.37 11.07
CA LEU A 45 8.53 -18.06 11.00
C LEU A 45 8.38 -19.58 11.15
N GLU A 46 7.43 -20.03 11.97
CA GLU A 46 7.11 -21.44 12.16
C GLU A 46 6.63 -22.08 10.86
N ALA A 47 5.74 -21.40 10.13
CA ALA A 47 5.24 -21.89 8.84
C ALA A 47 6.35 -21.93 7.78
N ILE A 48 7.22 -20.92 7.75
CA ILE A 48 8.39 -20.91 6.85
C ILE A 48 9.33 -22.07 7.16
N ARG A 49 9.61 -22.32 8.45
CA ARG A 49 10.49 -23.42 8.88
C ARG A 49 9.92 -24.79 8.49
N ILE A 50 8.62 -25.02 8.71
CA ILE A 50 7.95 -26.25 8.31
C ILE A 50 7.98 -26.42 6.78
N PHE A 51 7.70 -25.35 6.03
CA PHE A 51 7.75 -25.36 4.57
C PHE A 51 9.15 -25.72 4.05
N LEU A 52 10.20 -25.10 4.59
CA LEU A 52 11.58 -25.39 4.23
C LEU A 52 11.97 -26.83 4.57
N ALA A 53 11.62 -27.32 5.76
CA ALA A 53 11.89 -28.70 6.17
C ALA A 53 11.20 -29.72 5.24
N TYR A 54 9.96 -29.45 4.86
CA TYR A 54 9.20 -30.29 3.93
C TYR A 54 9.82 -30.28 2.52
N ALA A 55 10.16 -29.10 2.00
CA ALA A 55 10.78 -28.95 0.68
C ALA A 55 12.14 -29.67 0.63
N ALA A 56 12.96 -29.56 1.67
CA ALA A 56 14.22 -30.29 1.79
C ALA A 56 13.99 -31.81 1.83
N HIS A 57 13.01 -32.29 2.60
CA HIS A 57 12.67 -33.71 2.66
C HIS A 57 12.18 -34.28 1.31
N ARG A 58 11.45 -33.47 0.54
CA ARG A 58 10.92 -33.83 -0.78
C ARG A 58 11.89 -33.52 -1.93
N ASN A 59 13.10 -33.05 -1.64
CA ASN A 59 14.10 -32.65 -2.62
C ASN A 59 13.57 -31.61 -3.65
N MET A 60 12.71 -30.70 -3.19
CA MET A 60 12.09 -29.66 -4.01
C MET A 60 12.99 -28.43 -4.13
N VAL A 61 13.03 -27.83 -5.31
CA VAL A 61 13.69 -26.53 -5.54
C VAL A 61 12.71 -25.41 -5.17
N ILE A 62 13.18 -24.45 -4.37
CA ILE A 62 12.39 -23.29 -3.94
C ILE A 62 12.86 -22.06 -4.70
N TYR A 63 11.91 -21.29 -5.23
CA TYR A 63 12.16 -20.00 -5.85
C TYR A 63 11.53 -18.89 -5.02
N GLN A 64 12.27 -17.82 -4.80
CA GLN A 64 11.77 -16.60 -4.16
C GLN A 64 11.54 -15.54 -5.22
N MET A 65 10.35 -14.93 -5.19
CA MET A 65 10.02 -13.79 -6.05
C MET A 65 9.60 -12.61 -5.18
N ASP A 66 10.31 -11.49 -5.32
CA ASP A 66 9.93 -10.21 -4.73
C ASP A 66 9.32 -9.32 -5.83
N VAL A 67 8.05 -8.96 -5.66
CA VAL A 67 7.31 -8.17 -6.64
C VAL A 67 7.24 -6.73 -6.14
N LYS A 68 8.05 -5.85 -6.74
CA LYS A 68 8.20 -4.43 -6.35
C LYS A 68 6.89 -3.62 -6.29
N THR A 69 5.86 -4.06 -7.01
CA THR A 69 4.56 -3.39 -7.12
C THR A 69 3.40 -4.24 -6.62
N ALA A 70 3.64 -5.35 -5.92
CA ALA A 70 2.57 -6.21 -5.40
C ALA A 70 1.57 -5.41 -4.56
N PHE A 71 2.09 -4.49 -3.76
CA PHE A 71 1.30 -3.58 -2.95
C PHE A 71 0.34 -2.71 -3.79
N LEU A 72 0.83 -2.08 -4.87
CA LEU A 72 0.06 -1.17 -5.73
C LEU A 72 -0.98 -1.90 -6.61
N ASN A 73 -0.95 -3.23 -6.64
CA ASN A 73 -1.92 -4.07 -7.34
C ASN A 73 -2.85 -4.80 -6.36
N GLY A 74 -2.76 -4.50 -5.07
CA GLY A 74 -3.70 -5.02 -4.08
C GLY A 74 -5.09 -4.45 -4.32
N ASN A 75 -6.09 -5.33 -4.44
CA ASN A 75 -7.48 -4.93 -4.44
C ASN A 75 -7.85 -4.32 -3.08
N LEU A 76 -8.47 -3.14 -3.11
CA LEU A 76 -9.12 -2.56 -1.94
C LEU A 76 -10.48 -3.23 -1.76
N ARG A 77 -10.73 -3.81 -0.58
CA ARG A 77 -12.05 -4.34 -0.23
C ARG A 77 -13.04 -3.22 0.10
N GLU A 78 -12.53 -2.11 0.62
CA GLU A 78 -13.31 -0.97 1.07
C GLU A 78 -13.12 0.20 0.08
N GLU A 79 -14.12 1.08 0.00
CA GLU A 79 -14.02 2.26 -0.85
C GLU A 79 -13.24 3.38 -0.16
N VAL A 80 -12.07 3.69 -0.69
CA VAL A 80 -11.19 4.73 -0.15
C VAL A 80 -11.25 5.99 -1.02
N TYR A 81 -11.57 7.13 -0.40
CA TYR A 81 -11.66 8.43 -1.07
C TYR A 81 -10.62 9.41 -0.53
N VAL A 82 -9.91 10.07 -1.42
CA VAL A 82 -8.80 10.96 -1.07
C VAL A 82 -9.07 12.39 -1.53
N SER A 83 -8.61 13.36 -0.75
CA SER A 83 -8.65 14.76 -1.14
C SER A 83 -7.82 15.00 -2.40
N GLN A 84 -8.22 16.03 -3.15
CA GLN A 84 -7.44 16.46 -4.30
C GLN A 84 -6.12 17.03 -3.82
N LEU A 85 -5.07 16.77 -4.59
CA LEU A 85 -3.74 17.20 -4.21
C LEU A 85 -3.55 18.69 -4.53
N ASP A 86 -2.85 19.41 -3.64
CA ASP A 86 -2.49 20.81 -3.88
C ASP A 86 -1.69 20.92 -5.20
N GLY A 87 -2.19 21.73 -6.14
CA GLY A 87 -1.63 21.89 -7.48
C GLY A 87 -2.20 20.94 -8.56
N PHE A 88 -3.05 19.97 -8.18
CA PHE A 88 -3.80 19.10 -9.09
C PHE A 88 -5.32 19.14 -8.82
N ALA A 89 -5.77 20.18 -8.13
CA ALA A 89 -7.19 20.38 -7.86
C ALA A 89 -7.91 20.87 -9.11
N ASP A 90 -9.04 20.23 -9.42
CA ASP A 90 -10.00 20.65 -10.43
C ASP A 90 -10.70 21.94 -9.94
N GLN A 91 -10.49 23.03 -10.69
CA GLN A 91 -11.04 24.35 -10.37
C GLN A 91 -12.56 24.40 -10.54
N ASP A 92 -13.11 23.60 -11.47
CA ASP A 92 -14.55 23.55 -11.72
C ASP A 92 -15.26 22.72 -10.65
N ASN A 93 -14.54 21.77 -10.04
CA ASN A 93 -15.07 20.86 -9.02
C ASN A 93 -14.18 20.82 -7.76
N PRO A 94 -14.06 21.93 -7.01
CA PRO A 94 -13.12 22.03 -5.88
C PRO A 94 -13.48 21.10 -4.71
N ASN A 95 -14.74 20.67 -4.62
CA ASN A 95 -15.22 19.79 -3.56
C ASN A 95 -15.12 18.29 -3.88
N HIS A 96 -14.74 17.93 -5.11
CA HIS A 96 -14.58 16.53 -5.49
C HIS A 96 -13.44 15.86 -4.73
N VAL A 97 -13.51 14.53 -4.68
CA VAL A 97 -12.52 13.66 -4.08
C VAL A 97 -12.20 12.55 -5.08
N TYR A 98 -10.97 12.05 -5.07
CA TYR A 98 -10.60 10.93 -5.93
C TYR A 98 -10.94 9.61 -5.24
N LYS A 99 -11.48 8.66 -5.99
CA LYS A 99 -11.66 7.28 -5.52
C LYS A 99 -10.42 6.46 -5.86
N LEU A 100 -9.82 5.80 -4.87
CA LEU A 100 -8.70 4.90 -5.11
C LEU A 100 -9.21 3.61 -5.75
N LYS A 101 -8.59 3.23 -6.87
CA LYS A 101 -8.84 1.93 -7.51
C LYS A 101 -7.97 0.82 -6.89
N ASN A 102 -6.76 1.17 -6.47
CA ASN A 102 -5.78 0.25 -5.93
C ASN A 102 -5.24 0.75 -4.58
N ALA A 103 -4.68 -0.17 -3.80
CA ALA A 103 -4.05 0.15 -2.53
C ALA A 103 -2.87 1.14 -2.67
N LEU A 104 -2.86 2.16 -1.79
CA LEU A 104 -1.76 3.12 -1.62
C LEU A 104 -1.00 2.91 -0.32
N TYR A 105 0.30 3.23 -0.36
CA TYR A 105 1.18 3.03 0.79
C TYR A 105 0.67 3.85 1.97
N GLY A 106 0.75 3.28 3.18
CA GLY A 106 0.29 3.94 4.40
C GLY A 106 -1.19 3.72 4.73
N LEU A 107 -2.00 3.12 3.87
CA LEU A 107 -3.36 2.66 4.24
C LEU A 107 -3.28 1.49 5.23
N LYS A 108 -4.09 1.51 6.30
CA LYS A 108 -4.12 0.43 7.31
C LYS A 108 -4.71 -0.89 6.76
N GLN A 109 -5.61 -0.77 5.80
CA GLN A 109 -6.30 -1.86 5.11
C GLN A 109 -5.50 -2.44 3.92
N ALA A 110 -4.43 -1.78 3.49
CA ALA A 110 -3.63 -2.29 2.38
C ALA A 110 -2.71 -3.43 2.84
N PRO A 111 -2.47 -4.44 1.99
CA PRO A 111 -1.61 -5.57 2.34
C PRO A 111 -0.19 -5.08 2.69
N ARG A 112 0.32 -5.42 3.87
CA ARG A 112 1.70 -5.09 4.29
C ARG A 112 2.72 -6.16 3.93
#